data_AF-A0A2V1GZH1-F1
#
_entry.id   AF-A0A2V1GZH1-F1
#
_cell.length_a   1.000
_cell.length_b   1.000
_cell.length_c   1.000
_cell.angle_alpha   90.00
_cell.angle_beta   90.00
_cell.angle_gamma   90.00
#
_symmetry.space_group_name_H-M   'P 1'
#
loop_
_entity.id
_entity.type
_entity.pdbx_description
1 polymer ?
#
loop_
_entity_poly.entity_id
_entity_poly.type
_entity_poly.pdbx_seq_one_letter_code
_entity_poly.pdbx_strand_id
1 'polypeptide(L)'
;MNKKQQRGQSLTETAILMPVLVLLIMGLIQVAQMYKAKATLNHATVQAARAGATENGFLNPMRNALAQTLAPAEYRVKPNEDPNMLSYFAFQQLFRFNETIRGSGAGGVKINVLSPTQQMFDSFRQRVRTLEPCRGVGCPSGGKFRESQPIWQIPNDNLNVYSDAQRSINGRPINLQDANLLKIESTWCYPLRVPFINAIIYQAMKTFRADGGYQHEQWTACRNRRVISRHDYWIPLTSTSVVRMQSPLRCENNPRGGSNCDNLQ
;
A
#
# COMPACT_ATOMS: atom_id res chain seq x y z
N MET A 1 -34.61 57.33 36.18
CA MET A 1 -33.49 56.58 35.60
C MET A 1 -34.03 55.37 34.87
N ASN A 2 -34.03 55.39 33.53
CA ASN A 2 -34.56 54.30 32.71
C ASN A 2 -33.53 53.15 32.68
N LYS A 3 -33.81 52.05 33.39
CA LYS A 3 -33.00 50.81 33.31
C LYS A 3 -33.23 50.19 31.94
N LYS A 4 -32.31 50.43 30.99
CA LYS A 4 -32.24 49.66 29.75
C LYS A 4 -32.00 48.19 30.12
N GLN A 5 -33.00 47.35 29.91
CA GLN A 5 -32.86 45.91 30.03
C GLN A 5 -31.82 45.45 29.01
N GLN A 6 -30.66 44.99 29.48
CA GLN A 6 -29.67 44.33 28.64
C GLN A 6 -30.27 43.01 28.17
N ARG A 7 -30.76 42.98 26.93
CA ARG A 7 -31.21 41.75 26.27
C ARG A 7 -30.00 40.85 26.08
N GLY A 8 -30.13 39.58 26.44
CA GLY A 8 -29.07 38.55 26.48
C GLY A 8 -28.47 38.18 25.11
N GLN A 9 -28.07 39.17 24.31
CA GLN A 9 -27.47 39.06 23.00
C GLN A 9 -26.19 38.22 23.01
N SER A 10 -25.34 38.40 24.04
CA SER A 10 -24.11 37.61 24.23
C SER A 10 -24.41 36.12 24.45
N LEU A 11 -25.53 35.80 25.10
CA LEU A 11 -25.93 34.43 25.40
C LEU A 11 -26.42 33.72 24.13
N THR A 12 -27.17 34.43 23.28
CA THR A 12 -27.61 33.92 21.96
C THR A 12 -26.45 33.78 20.97
N GLU A 13 -25.50 34.73 20.96
CA GLU A 13 -24.33 34.68 20.07
C GLU A 13 -23.38 33.54 20.46
N THR A 14 -23.12 33.36 21.76
CA THR A 14 -22.30 32.25 22.26
C THR A 14 -22.96 30.90 22.01
N ALA A 15 -24.29 30.79 22.14
CA ALA A 15 -25.02 29.55 21.87
C ALA A 15 -24.91 29.07 20.42
N ILE A 16 -24.74 29.99 19.47
CA ILE A 16 -24.56 29.67 18.04
C ILE A 16 -23.08 29.44 17.72
N LEU A 17 -22.18 30.27 18.26
CA LEU A 17 -20.74 30.17 17.97
C LEU A 17 -20.08 28.94 18.58
N MET A 18 -20.45 28.56 19.81
CA MET A 18 -19.85 27.43 20.52
C MET A 18 -19.92 26.10 19.75
N PRO A 19 -21.07 25.63 19.22
CA PRO A 19 -21.12 24.39 18.46
C PRO A 19 -20.31 24.45 17.16
N VAL A 20 -20.26 25.61 16.50
CA VAL A 20 -19.45 25.82 15.29
C VAL A 20 -17.96 25.71 15.60
N LEU A 21 -17.52 26.35 16.70
CA LEU A 21 -16.13 26.27 17.16
C LEU A 21 -15.74 24.84 17.50
N VAL A 22 -16.60 24.10 18.22
CA VAL A 22 -16.37 22.70 18.58
C VAL A 22 -16.22 21.83 17.33
N LEU A 23 -17.10 21.99 16.34
CA LEU A 23 -17.00 21.28 15.06
C LEU A 23 -15.69 21.60 14.33
N LEU A 24 -15.25 22.86 14.34
CA LEU A 24 -13.99 23.26 13.71
C LEU A 24 -12.79 22.59 14.38
N ILE A 25 -12.73 22.60 15.72
CA ILE A 25 -11.66 21.93 16.48
C ILE A 25 -11.66 20.42 16.20
N MET A 26 -12.83 19.77 16.21
CA MET A 26 -12.96 18.35 15.84
C MET A 26 -12.47 18.09 14.41
N GLY A 27 -12.78 18.99 13.47
CA GLY A 27 -12.30 18.97 12.09
C GLY A 27 -10.78 19.00 12.01
N LEU A 28 -10.15 19.95 12.70
CA LEU A 28 -8.69 20.07 12.76
C LEU A 28 -8.03 18.81 13.33
N ILE A 29 -8.59 18.24 14.41
CA ILE A 29 -8.10 16.98 14.99
C ILE A 29 -8.20 15.83 13.96
N GLN A 30 -9.31 15.71 13.25
CA GLN A 30 -9.49 14.66 12.24
C GLN A 30 -8.49 14.80 11.08
N VAL A 31 -8.21 16.02 10.63
CA VAL A 31 -7.19 16.29 9.61
C VAL A 31 -5.78 15.96 10.12
N ALA A 32 -5.46 16.32 11.37
CA ALA A 32 -4.17 15.96 11.98
C ALA A 32 -3.97 14.43 12.06
N GLN A 33 -5.02 13.68 12.42
CA GLN A 33 -4.98 12.22 12.41
C GLN A 33 -4.81 11.64 11.00
N MET A 34 -5.50 12.20 10.00
CA MET A 34 -5.33 11.81 8.60
C MET A 34 -3.92 12.11 8.08
N TYR A 35 -3.33 13.25 8.46
CA TYR A 35 -1.96 13.60 8.10
C TYR A 35 -0.96 12.60 8.68
N LYS A 36 -1.11 12.23 9.97
CA LYS A 36 -0.29 11.19 10.59
C LYS A 36 -0.43 9.86 9.84
N ALA A 37 -1.66 9.45 9.51
CA ALA A 37 -1.91 8.23 8.76
C ALA A 37 -1.25 8.24 7.37
N LYS A 38 -1.34 9.36 6.65
CA LYS A 38 -0.69 9.55 5.35
C LYS A 38 0.84 9.47 5.46
N ALA A 39 1.43 10.09 6.48
CA ALA A 39 2.88 10.01 6.71
C ALA A 39 3.33 8.56 7.01
N THR A 40 2.57 7.83 7.83
CA THR A 40 2.82 6.41 8.10
C THR A 40 2.69 5.57 6.83
N LEU A 41 1.67 5.82 5.99
CA LEU A 41 1.51 5.12 4.71
C LEU A 41 2.68 5.40 3.77
N ASN A 42 3.11 6.65 3.64
CA ASN A 42 4.27 7.00 2.81
C ASN A 42 5.52 6.21 3.23
N HIS A 43 5.81 6.17 4.53
CA HIS A 43 6.91 5.36 5.06
C HIS A 43 6.71 3.86 4.77
N ALA A 44 5.51 3.33 5.00
CA ALA A 44 5.18 1.93 4.72
C ALA A 44 5.36 1.57 3.23
N THR A 45 5.03 2.47 2.31
CA THR A 45 5.22 2.25 0.87
C THR A 45 6.69 2.20 0.46
N VAL A 46 7.56 2.96 1.13
CA VAL A 46 9.01 2.88 0.91
C VAL A 46 9.55 1.54 1.41
N GLN A 47 9.13 1.10 2.60
CA GLN A 47 9.54 -0.21 3.13
C GLN A 47 9.05 -1.37 2.26
N ALA A 48 7.80 -1.29 1.78
CA ALA A 48 7.25 -2.25 0.84
C ALA A 48 8.04 -2.29 -0.47
N ALA A 49 8.35 -1.12 -1.05
CA ALA A 49 9.14 -1.04 -2.28
C ALA A 49 10.56 -1.62 -2.10
N ARG A 50 11.18 -1.42 -0.92
CA ARG A 50 12.48 -2.03 -0.60
C ARG A 50 12.40 -3.55 -0.50
N ALA A 51 11.39 -4.09 0.17
CA ALA A 51 11.16 -5.53 0.24
C ALA A 51 10.94 -6.12 -1.16
N GLY A 52 10.17 -5.46 -2.01
CA GLY A 52 9.99 -5.84 -3.41
C GLY A 52 11.30 -5.80 -4.20
N ALA A 53 12.13 -4.76 -4.00
CA ALA A 53 13.41 -4.62 -4.67
C ALA A 53 14.39 -5.76 -4.33
N THR A 54 14.33 -6.33 -3.12
CA THR A 54 15.21 -7.43 -2.67
C THR A 54 14.63 -8.81 -2.93
N GLU A 55 13.32 -8.95 -3.10
CA GLU A 55 12.62 -10.22 -3.26
C GLU A 55 12.00 -10.40 -4.65
N ASN A 56 12.77 -10.05 -5.70
CA ASN A 56 12.45 -10.25 -7.11
C ASN A 56 11.15 -9.56 -7.59
N GLY A 57 10.68 -8.54 -6.86
CA GLY A 57 9.44 -7.81 -7.14
C GLY A 57 8.16 -8.60 -6.85
N PHE A 58 8.19 -9.58 -5.96
CA PHE A 58 7.00 -10.34 -5.56
C PHE A 58 6.06 -9.53 -4.67
N LEU A 59 4.74 -9.72 -4.84
CA LEU A 59 3.71 -9.00 -4.09
C LEU A 59 3.63 -9.43 -2.63
N ASN A 60 3.82 -10.72 -2.33
CA ASN A 60 3.70 -11.23 -0.97
C ASN A 60 4.68 -10.58 0.02
N PRO A 61 6.00 -10.46 -0.29
CA PRO A 61 6.96 -9.73 0.54
C PRO A 61 6.60 -8.25 0.72
N MET A 62 6.19 -7.58 -0.37
CA MET A 62 5.78 -6.18 -0.32
C MET A 62 4.57 -5.98 0.60
N ARG A 63 3.54 -6.83 0.47
CA ARG A 63 2.34 -6.81 1.32
C ARG A 63 2.70 -7.07 2.78
N ASN A 64 3.59 -8.02 3.05
CA ASN A 64 4.06 -8.33 4.40
C ASN A 64 4.77 -7.14 5.05
N ALA A 65 5.73 -6.52 4.35
CA ALA A 65 6.46 -5.35 4.85
C ALA A 65 5.53 -4.15 5.10
N LEU A 66 4.55 -3.96 4.20
CA LEU A 66 3.56 -2.90 4.33
C LEU A 66 2.64 -3.13 5.54
N ALA A 67 2.07 -4.34 5.66
CA ALA A 67 1.21 -4.72 6.78
C ALA A 67 1.94 -4.63 8.12
N GLN A 68 3.22 -5.03 8.17
CA GLN A 68 4.05 -4.91 9.35
C GLN A 68 4.23 -3.45 9.80
N THR A 69 4.40 -2.53 8.84
CA THR A 69 4.59 -1.10 9.12
C THR A 69 3.28 -0.42 9.53
N LEU A 70 2.13 -0.88 9.02
CA LEU A 70 0.81 -0.33 9.36
C LEU A 70 0.20 -0.92 10.64
N ALA A 71 0.60 -2.12 11.06
CA ALA A 71 0.05 -2.80 12.23
C ALA A 71 -0.03 -1.93 13.51
N PRO A 72 0.99 -1.13 13.88
CA PRO A 72 0.89 -0.25 15.05
C PRO A 72 -0.22 0.80 14.96
N ALA A 73 -0.58 1.25 13.76
CA ALA A 73 -1.61 2.27 13.55
C ALA A 73 -3.05 1.71 13.61
N GLU A 74 -3.20 0.40 13.47
CA GLU A 74 -4.46 -0.35 13.49
C GLU A 74 -4.69 -1.10 14.81
N TYR A 75 -3.64 -1.32 15.59
CA TYR A 75 -3.77 -1.99 16.88
C TYR A 75 -4.65 -1.18 17.83
N ARG A 76 -5.70 -1.85 18.35
CA ARG A 76 -6.64 -1.27 19.31
C ARG A 76 -6.75 -2.21 20.50
N VAL A 77 -6.55 -1.66 21.69
CA VAL A 77 -6.81 -2.36 22.94
C VAL A 77 -8.30 -2.27 23.23
N LYS A 78 -8.93 -3.38 23.60
CA LYS A 78 -10.35 -3.38 23.98
C LYS A 78 -10.51 -2.65 25.33
N PRO A 79 -11.66 -2.01 25.57
CA PRO A 79 -11.97 -1.48 26.89
C PRO A 79 -11.86 -2.59 27.95
N ASN A 80 -11.17 -2.32 29.07
CA ASN A 80 -10.92 -3.24 30.19
C ASN A 80 -9.91 -4.38 29.92
N GLU A 81 -9.06 -4.26 28.92
CA GLU A 81 -7.95 -5.20 28.69
C GLU A 81 -6.62 -4.45 28.75
N ASP A 82 -5.62 -4.99 29.45
CA ASP A 82 -4.30 -4.37 29.51
C ASP A 82 -3.51 -4.68 28.23
N PRO A 83 -2.81 -3.68 27.64
CA PRO A 83 -1.94 -3.92 26.50
C PRO A 83 -0.77 -4.81 26.94
N ASN A 84 -0.75 -6.04 26.46
CA ASN A 84 0.39 -6.95 26.62
C ASN A 84 1.11 -7.16 25.27
N MET A 85 2.42 -7.42 25.35
CA MET A 85 3.25 -7.69 24.16
C MET A 85 2.72 -8.89 23.35
N LEU A 86 2.10 -9.86 24.02
CA LEU A 86 1.57 -11.06 23.38
C LEU A 86 0.36 -10.75 22.49
N SER A 87 -0.59 -9.93 22.93
CA SER A 87 -1.76 -9.53 22.11
C SER A 87 -1.34 -8.65 20.95
N TYR A 88 -0.34 -7.78 21.14
CA TYR A 88 0.23 -7.00 20.06
C TYR A 88 0.89 -7.88 18.99
N PHE A 89 1.73 -8.83 19.41
CA PHE A 89 2.36 -9.79 18.49
C PHE A 89 1.32 -10.64 17.76
N ALA A 90 0.33 -11.17 18.48
CA ALA A 90 -0.76 -11.94 17.89
C ALA A 90 -1.57 -11.11 16.88
N PHE A 91 -1.90 -9.86 17.22
CA PHE A 91 -2.57 -8.93 16.29
C PHE A 91 -1.71 -8.68 15.05
N GLN A 92 -0.43 -8.41 15.21
CA GLN A 92 0.48 -8.15 14.08
C GLN A 92 0.53 -9.35 13.13
N GLN A 93 0.59 -10.57 13.66
CA GLN A 93 0.64 -11.78 12.85
C GLN A 93 -0.69 -12.05 12.14
N LEU A 94 -1.82 -11.85 12.82
CA LEU A 94 -3.15 -11.96 12.23
C LEU A 94 -3.41 -10.87 11.18
N PHE A 95 -2.94 -9.64 11.42
CA PHE A 95 -3.08 -8.54 10.48
C PHE A 95 -2.33 -8.86 9.19
N ARG A 96 -1.06 -9.28 9.28
CA ARG A 96 -0.27 -9.72 8.12
C ARG A 96 -0.98 -10.83 7.34
N PHE A 97 -1.43 -11.87 8.04
CA PHE A 97 -2.12 -13.00 7.41
C PHE A 97 -3.43 -12.56 6.74
N ASN A 98 -4.26 -11.78 7.43
CA ASN A 98 -5.51 -11.27 6.86
C ASN A 98 -5.27 -10.40 5.64
N GLU A 99 -4.22 -9.58 5.63
CA GLU A 99 -3.88 -8.76 4.47
C GLU A 99 -3.40 -9.59 3.28
N THR A 100 -2.69 -10.70 3.53
CA THR A 100 -2.34 -11.66 2.46
C THR A 100 -3.57 -12.37 1.87
N ILE A 101 -4.56 -12.72 2.70
CA ILE A 101 -5.76 -13.47 2.29
C ILE A 101 -6.82 -12.56 1.66
N ARG A 102 -7.05 -11.38 2.24
CA ARG A 102 -8.06 -10.41 1.75
C ARG A 102 -7.69 -9.85 0.39
N GLY A 103 -6.39 -9.75 0.09
CA GLY A 103 -5.87 -9.12 -1.11
C GLY A 103 -6.53 -7.77 -1.39
N SER A 104 -6.63 -7.43 -2.67
CA SER A 104 -7.26 -6.20 -3.16
C SER A 104 -8.78 -6.13 -2.93
N GLY A 105 -9.45 -7.26 -2.72
CA GLY A 105 -10.91 -7.39 -2.89
C GLY A 105 -11.75 -7.12 -1.64
N ALA A 106 -11.21 -7.33 -0.44
CA ALA A 106 -11.96 -7.27 0.82
C ALA A 106 -11.57 -6.11 1.75
N GLY A 107 -11.12 -4.98 1.17
CA GLY A 107 -10.74 -3.78 1.92
C GLY A 107 -9.43 -3.90 2.70
N GLY A 108 -8.57 -4.83 2.28
CA GLY A 108 -7.18 -4.90 2.72
C GLY A 108 -6.28 -3.85 2.08
N VAL A 109 -5.00 -3.87 2.41
CA VAL A 109 -3.93 -3.12 1.78
C VAL A 109 -3.76 -3.63 0.34
N LYS A 110 -3.96 -2.73 -0.62
CA LYS A 110 -3.71 -3.01 -2.04
C LYS A 110 -2.34 -2.48 -2.43
N ILE A 111 -1.56 -3.28 -3.15
CA ILE A 111 -0.30 -2.86 -3.78
C ILE A 111 -0.44 -3.09 -5.28
N ASN A 112 -0.19 -2.05 -6.06
CA ASN A 112 -0.11 -2.08 -7.51
C ASN A 112 1.32 -1.75 -7.93
N VAL A 113 1.90 -2.57 -8.80
CA VAL A 113 3.17 -2.25 -9.45
C VAL A 113 2.87 -1.38 -10.66
N LEU A 114 3.34 -0.14 -10.66
CA LEU A 114 3.17 0.81 -11.77
C LEU A 114 4.29 0.72 -12.79
N SER A 115 5.49 0.31 -12.34
CA SER A 115 6.65 0.05 -13.17
C SER A 115 7.52 -0.99 -12.48
N PRO A 116 8.11 -1.94 -13.21
CA PRO A 116 7.92 -2.19 -14.64
C PRO A 116 6.56 -2.82 -14.96
N THR A 117 6.05 -2.59 -16.18
CA THR A 117 4.81 -3.21 -16.69
C THR A 117 5.09 -4.58 -17.32
N GLN A 118 4.04 -5.36 -17.60
CA GLN A 118 4.20 -6.64 -18.30
C GLN A 118 4.94 -6.47 -19.65
N GLN A 119 4.60 -5.43 -20.41
CA GLN A 119 5.28 -5.11 -21.68
C GLN A 119 6.77 -4.78 -21.50
N MET A 120 7.12 -4.10 -20.40
CA MET A 120 8.49 -3.79 -20.05
C MET A 120 9.27 -5.04 -19.65
N PHE A 121 8.62 -5.94 -18.90
CA PHE A 121 9.18 -7.24 -18.60
C PHE A 121 9.44 -8.05 -19.88
N ASP A 122 8.47 -8.15 -20.77
CA ASP A 122 8.61 -8.92 -22.02
C ASP A 122 9.69 -8.35 -22.95
N SER A 123 9.89 -7.04 -22.90
CA SER A 123 10.93 -6.36 -23.67
C SER A 123 12.34 -6.55 -23.11
N PHE A 124 12.52 -6.63 -21.79
CA PHE A 124 13.86 -6.68 -21.17
C PHE A 124 14.21 -8.01 -20.50
N ARG A 125 13.27 -8.96 -20.43
CA ARG A 125 13.50 -10.28 -19.84
C ARG A 125 14.60 -11.03 -20.58
N GLN A 126 15.44 -11.70 -19.81
CA GLN A 126 16.45 -12.62 -20.29
C GLN A 126 16.24 -13.98 -19.67
N ARG A 127 16.64 -15.01 -20.42
CA ARG A 127 16.57 -16.39 -19.97
C ARG A 127 17.87 -16.74 -19.26
N VAL A 128 17.83 -16.86 -17.95
CA VAL A 128 19.01 -17.07 -17.10
C VAL A 128 18.85 -18.37 -16.31
N ARG A 129 19.95 -19.09 -16.11
CA ARG A 129 20.02 -20.22 -15.18
C ARG A 129 20.65 -19.75 -13.87
N THR A 130 20.01 -20.04 -12.76
CA THR A 130 20.55 -19.76 -11.42
C THR A 130 21.00 -21.04 -10.75
N LEU A 131 21.94 -20.97 -9.82
CA LEU A 131 22.31 -22.13 -9.01
C LEU A 131 21.25 -22.37 -7.94
N GLU A 132 20.72 -23.58 -7.88
CA GLU A 132 19.81 -24.01 -6.83
C GLU A 132 20.47 -25.07 -5.94
N PRO A 133 20.24 -25.03 -4.62
CA PRO A 133 20.77 -26.05 -3.73
C PRO A 133 20.16 -27.40 -4.04
N CYS A 134 20.99 -28.44 -4.05
CA CYS A 134 20.58 -29.83 -4.26
C CYS A 134 21.24 -30.72 -3.20
N ARG A 135 20.75 -31.96 -3.06
CA ARG A 135 21.36 -32.98 -2.18
C ARG A 135 21.37 -34.34 -2.86
N GLY A 136 22.40 -35.14 -2.56
CA GLY A 136 22.55 -36.52 -3.05
C GLY A 136 22.81 -36.60 -4.56
N VAL A 137 22.27 -37.65 -5.19
CA VAL A 137 22.45 -37.95 -6.62
C VAL A 137 21.94 -36.86 -7.57
N GLY A 138 21.18 -35.88 -7.07
CA GLY A 138 20.71 -34.73 -7.85
C GLY A 138 21.74 -33.62 -8.04
N CYS A 139 22.94 -33.73 -7.45
CA CYS A 139 24.00 -32.74 -7.59
C CYS A 139 25.14 -33.22 -8.51
N PRO A 140 25.54 -32.41 -9.51
CA PRO A 140 26.70 -32.73 -10.34
C PRO A 140 27.97 -32.78 -9.48
N SER A 141 28.84 -33.75 -9.79
CA SER A 141 30.17 -33.92 -9.17
C SER A 141 30.17 -34.01 -7.63
N GLY A 142 29.08 -34.47 -7.01
CA GLY A 142 28.95 -34.54 -5.54
C GLY A 142 28.89 -33.17 -4.86
N GLY A 143 28.63 -32.10 -5.61
CA GLY A 143 28.49 -30.74 -5.09
C GLY A 143 27.23 -30.52 -4.25
N LYS A 144 27.00 -29.27 -3.84
CA LYS A 144 25.78 -28.84 -3.11
C LYS A 144 24.81 -28.02 -3.96
N PHE A 145 25.17 -27.77 -5.23
CA PHE A 145 24.41 -26.92 -6.13
C PHE A 145 24.32 -27.55 -7.51
N ARG A 146 23.20 -27.28 -8.19
CA ARG A 146 23.00 -27.61 -9.59
C ARG A 146 22.45 -26.39 -10.33
N GLU A 147 22.63 -26.36 -11.64
CA GLU A 147 21.92 -25.37 -12.46
C GLU A 147 20.42 -25.59 -12.38
N SER A 148 19.69 -24.53 -12.05
CA SER A 148 18.24 -24.52 -12.11
C SER A 148 17.78 -24.52 -13.57
N GLN A 149 16.52 -24.92 -13.74
CA GLN A 149 15.83 -24.72 -15.00
C GLN A 149 15.86 -23.23 -15.37
N PRO A 150 15.99 -22.88 -16.65
CA PRO A 150 16.08 -21.50 -17.07
C PRO A 150 14.80 -20.75 -16.71
N ILE A 151 14.97 -19.56 -16.12
CA ILE A 151 13.89 -18.66 -15.72
C ILE A 151 13.98 -17.36 -16.52
N TRP A 152 12.84 -16.70 -16.70
CA TRP A 152 12.77 -15.36 -17.27
C TRP A 152 12.89 -14.34 -16.16
N GLN A 153 13.85 -13.44 -16.29
CA GLN A 153 14.03 -12.34 -15.34
C GLN A 153 14.59 -11.10 -16.02
N ILE A 154 14.29 -9.92 -15.49
CA ILE A 154 15.05 -8.71 -15.82
C ILE A 154 16.32 -8.76 -14.97
N PRO A 155 17.52 -8.79 -15.58
CA PRO A 155 18.75 -8.86 -14.83
C PRO A 155 19.00 -7.56 -14.05
N ASN A 156 19.48 -7.72 -12.82
CA ASN A 156 19.93 -6.60 -11.98
C ASN A 156 21.46 -6.55 -11.80
N ASP A 157 22.15 -7.67 -12.08
CA ASP A 157 23.59 -7.78 -11.90
C ASP A 157 24.34 -7.33 -13.16
N ASN A 158 25.57 -6.84 -13.02
CA ASN A 158 26.47 -6.46 -14.13
C ASN A 158 25.84 -5.50 -15.15
N LEU A 159 25.03 -4.55 -14.70
CA LEU A 159 24.26 -3.64 -15.55
C LEU A 159 25.13 -2.84 -16.54
N ASN A 160 26.39 -2.60 -16.18
CA ASN A 160 27.43 -1.95 -16.97
C ASN A 160 27.92 -2.77 -18.18
N VAL A 161 27.68 -4.09 -18.19
CA VAL A 161 28.07 -4.99 -19.29
C VAL A 161 26.95 -5.10 -20.33
N TYR A 162 25.72 -4.80 -19.95
CA TYR A 162 24.58 -4.86 -20.86
C TYR A 162 24.54 -3.65 -21.78
N SER A 163 24.02 -3.86 -22.99
CA SER A 163 23.79 -2.80 -23.95
C SER A 163 22.79 -1.77 -23.41
N ASP A 164 23.15 -0.49 -23.49
CA ASP A 164 22.24 0.65 -23.26
C ASP A 164 21.25 0.88 -24.41
N ALA A 165 20.96 -0.16 -25.21
CA ALA A 165 20.05 -0.06 -26.35
C ALA A 165 18.64 0.25 -25.83
N GLN A 166 18.13 1.41 -26.23
CA GLN A 166 16.79 1.85 -25.89
C GLN A 166 15.77 1.01 -26.66
N ARG A 167 14.75 0.52 -25.96
CA ARG A 167 13.58 -0.12 -26.55
C ARG A 167 12.40 0.84 -26.44
N SER A 168 11.66 1.04 -27.52
CA SER A 168 10.46 1.87 -27.50
C SER A 168 9.30 1.07 -26.89
N ILE A 169 8.81 1.50 -25.73
CA ILE A 169 7.66 0.90 -25.06
C ILE A 169 6.64 2.01 -24.84
N ASN A 170 5.44 1.84 -25.39
CA ASN A 170 4.39 2.86 -25.39
C ASN A 170 4.87 4.24 -25.91
N GLY A 171 5.70 4.23 -26.96
CA GLY A 171 6.23 5.43 -27.61
C GLY A 171 7.30 6.17 -26.80
N ARG A 172 7.77 5.61 -25.67
CA ARG A 172 8.88 6.16 -24.88
C ARG A 172 10.13 5.31 -25.07
N PRO A 173 11.31 5.92 -25.30
CA PRO A 173 12.56 5.19 -25.25
C PRO A 173 12.86 4.82 -23.80
N ILE A 174 13.00 3.53 -23.52
CA ILE A 174 13.28 2.99 -22.18
C ILE A 174 14.57 2.18 -22.25
N ASN A 175 15.44 2.31 -21.26
CA ASN A 175 16.63 1.47 -21.10
C ASN A 175 16.41 0.38 -20.02
N LEU A 176 17.25 -0.64 -19.99
CA LEU A 176 17.30 -1.67 -18.95
C LEU A 176 17.41 -1.07 -17.54
N GLN A 177 18.12 0.06 -17.38
CA GLN A 177 18.24 0.75 -16.09
C GLN A 177 16.89 1.31 -15.59
N ASP A 178 16.06 1.80 -16.52
CA ASP A 178 14.71 2.28 -16.19
C ASP A 178 13.78 1.09 -15.88
N ALA A 179 13.97 -0.04 -16.57
CA ALA A 179 13.25 -1.28 -16.30
C ALA A 179 13.58 -1.89 -14.93
N ASN A 180 14.74 -1.55 -14.36
CA ASN A 180 15.14 -1.90 -13.00
C ASN A 180 14.63 -0.92 -11.93
N LEU A 181 13.73 0.01 -12.27
CA LEU A 181 13.02 0.84 -11.29
C LEU A 181 11.68 0.21 -10.93
N LEU A 182 11.57 -0.20 -9.66
CA LEU A 182 10.32 -0.64 -9.07
C LEU A 182 9.54 0.57 -8.56
N LYS A 183 8.48 0.94 -9.28
CA LYS A 183 7.49 1.93 -8.84
C LYS A 183 6.25 1.20 -8.37
N ILE A 184 5.88 1.39 -7.12
CA ILE A 184 4.65 0.84 -6.56
C ILE A 184 3.72 1.95 -6.09
N GLU A 185 2.43 1.66 -6.16
CA GLU A 185 1.37 2.39 -5.49
C GLU A 185 0.79 1.48 -4.41
N SER A 186 0.63 1.99 -3.21
CA SER A 186 -0.10 1.30 -2.16
C SER A 186 -1.32 2.10 -1.73
N THR A 187 -2.41 1.37 -1.51
CA THR A 187 -3.69 1.91 -1.04
C THR A 187 -4.02 1.28 0.30
N TRP A 188 -4.34 2.12 1.29
CA TRP A 188 -4.77 1.71 2.62
C TRP A 188 -6.09 2.38 2.97
N CYS A 189 -7.06 1.57 3.41
CA CYS A 189 -8.34 2.06 3.89
C CYS A 189 -8.21 2.57 5.32
N TYR A 190 -8.32 3.88 5.50
CA TYR A 190 -8.20 4.54 6.80
C TYR A 190 -9.58 4.88 7.40
N PRO A 191 -9.85 4.58 8.69
CA PRO A 191 -11.12 4.91 9.33
C PRO A 191 -11.13 6.35 9.85
N LEU A 192 -12.21 7.08 9.58
CA LEU A 192 -12.49 8.39 10.18
C LEU A 192 -13.05 8.20 11.60
N ARG A 193 -12.28 8.58 12.61
CA ARG A 193 -12.52 8.26 14.02
C ARG A 193 -13.30 9.34 14.78
N VAL A 194 -13.20 10.59 14.35
CA VAL A 194 -13.84 11.71 15.04
C VAL A 194 -15.34 11.70 14.72
N PRO A 195 -16.23 11.57 15.72
CA PRO A 195 -17.67 11.52 15.50
C PRO A 195 -18.19 12.83 14.91
N PHE A 196 -19.33 12.78 14.21
CA PHE A 196 -19.94 13.87 13.44
C PHE A 196 -19.12 14.33 12.23
N ILE A 197 -17.84 14.66 12.44
CA ILE A 197 -16.89 15.06 11.39
C ILE A 197 -16.65 13.92 10.40
N ASN A 198 -16.63 12.67 10.86
CA ASN A 198 -16.49 11.50 9.99
C ASN A 198 -17.51 11.48 8.84
N ALA A 199 -18.78 11.70 9.15
CA ALA A 199 -19.86 11.76 8.17
C ALA A 199 -19.72 12.98 7.25
N ILE A 200 -19.42 14.15 7.82
CA ILE A 200 -19.24 15.40 7.06
C ILE A 200 -18.10 15.26 6.05
N ILE A 201 -16.92 14.79 6.48
CA ILE A 201 -15.76 14.59 5.61
C ILE A 201 -16.04 13.53 4.55
N TYR A 202 -16.68 12.42 4.92
CA TYR A 202 -17.03 11.37 3.97
C TYR A 202 -17.98 11.87 2.88
N GLN A 203 -19.02 12.64 3.25
CA GLN A 203 -19.95 13.23 2.29
C GLN A 203 -19.29 14.35 1.48
N ALA A 204 -18.45 15.18 2.09
CA ALA A 204 -17.70 16.21 1.37
C ALA A 204 -16.78 15.59 0.31
N MET A 205 -16.02 14.55 0.63
CA MET A 205 -15.17 13.87 -0.36
C MET A 205 -15.95 13.14 -1.44
N LYS A 206 -17.17 12.68 -1.13
CA LYS A 206 -18.11 12.17 -2.14
C LYS A 206 -18.54 13.26 -3.12
N THR A 207 -18.78 14.49 -2.64
CA THR A 207 -19.33 15.59 -3.45
C THR A 207 -18.27 16.40 -4.20
N PHE A 208 -17.10 16.67 -3.58
CA PHE A 208 -16.08 17.57 -4.12
C PHE A 208 -15.16 16.94 -5.17
N ARG A 209 -15.10 15.61 -5.32
CA ARG A 209 -14.33 14.99 -6.42
C ARG A 209 -15.15 15.03 -7.72
N ALA A 210 -14.89 16.07 -8.52
CA ALA A 210 -15.50 16.35 -9.81
C ALA A 210 -15.04 15.44 -10.97
N ASP A 211 -14.11 14.50 -10.76
CA ASP A 211 -13.59 13.61 -11.83
C ASP A 211 -14.18 12.19 -11.80
N GLY A 212 -15.45 12.05 -11.41
CA GLY A 212 -16.14 10.77 -11.39
C GLY A 212 -16.18 10.13 -9.99
N GLY A 213 -17.22 10.47 -9.23
CA GLY A 213 -17.53 9.81 -7.97
C GLY A 213 -17.58 8.27 -8.09
N TYR A 214 -17.26 7.58 -7.00
CA TYR A 214 -17.40 6.13 -6.79
C TYR A 214 -16.76 5.14 -7.79
N GLN A 215 -16.25 5.55 -8.95
CA GLN A 215 -15.78 4.61 -9.98
C GLN A 215 -14.30 4.24 -9.88
N HIS A 216 -13.52 4.86 -8.98
CA HIS A 216 -12.21 4.31 -8.64
C HIS A 216 -12.36 3.06 -7.78
N GLU A 217 -11.88 1.92 -8.28
CA GLU A 217 -11.81 0.60 -7.64
C GLU A 217 -11.39 0.65 -6.15
N GLN A 218 -10.56 1.63 -5.79
CA GLN A 218 -10.06 1.84 -4.43
C GLN A 218 -11.16 2.25 -3.43
N TRP A 219 -12.15 3.06 -3.86
CA TRP A 219 -13.24 3.51 -2.99
C TRP A 219 -14.25 2.40 -2.72
N THR A 220 -14.54 1.56 -3.71
CA THR A 220 -15.45 0.42 -3.55
C THR A 220 -14.83 -0.65 -2.65
N ALA A 221 -13.52 -0.91 -2.77
CA ALA A 221 -12.78 -1.81 -1.88
C ALA A 221 -12.86 -1.35 -0.41
N CYS A 222 -12.63 -0.06 -0.12
CA CYS A 222 -12.73 0.47 1.24
C CYS A 222 -14.18 0.53 1.76
N ARG A 223 -15.16 0.77 0.88
CA ARG A 223 -16.58 0.71 1.25
C ARG A 223 -17.01 -0.69 1.64
N ASN A 224 -16.53 -1.73 0.96
CA ASN A 224 -16.88 -3.11 1.26
C ASN A 224 -16.39 -3.55 2.65
N ARG A 225 -15.33 -2.91 3.18
CA ARG A 225 -14.90 -3.08 4.59
C ARG A 225 -15.99 -2.68 5.60
N ARG A 226 -16.90 -1.77 5.23
CA ARG A 226 -18.04 -1.33 6.05
C ARG A 226 -19.07 -2.44 6.31
N VAL A 227 -19.10 -3.47 5.46
CA VAL A 227 -19.99 -4.64 5.66
C VAL A 227 -19.51 -5.49 6.86
N ILE A 228 -18.21 -5.43 7.18
CA ILE A 228 -17.58 -6.24 8.23
C ILE A 228 -17.37 -5.43 9.52
N SER A 229 -17.04 -4.13 9.42
CA SER A 229 -16.94 -3.21 10.58
C SER A 229 -18.13 -2.26 10.61
N ARG A 230 -19.15 -2.59 11.41
CA ARG A 230 -20.36 -1.76 11.61
C ARG A 230 -19.99 -0.34 12.09
N HIS A 231 -20.34 0.68 11.31
CA HIS A 231 -20.35 2.13 11.59
C HIS A 231 -19.09 2.97 11.29
N ASP A 232 -18.04 2.41 10.71
CA ASP A 232 -16.85 3.22 10.37
C ASP A 232 -16.93 3.79 8.93
N TYR A 233 -16.68 5.10 8.79
CA TYR A 233 -16.47 5.75 7.50
C TYR A 233 -15.01 5.55 7.08
N TRP A 234 -14.79 4.79 6.02
CA TRP A 234 -13.45 4.50 5.50
C TRP A 234 -13.14 5.33 4.28
N ILE A 235 -11.89 5.77 4.17
CA ILE A 235 -11.40 6.56 3.05
C ILE A 235 -10.12 5.92 2.51
N PRO A 236 -9.93 5.83 1.18
CA PRO A 236 -8.69 5.32 0.62
C PRO A 236 -7.61 6.39 0.74
N LEU A 237 -6.51 6.04 1.43
CA LEU A 237 -5.25 6.76 1.36
C LEU A 237 -4.34 6.03 0.38
N THR A 238 -3.81 6.74 -0.61
CA THR A 238 -2.86 6.20 -1.59
C THR A 238 -1.47 6.75 -1.32
N SER A 239 -0.41 6.03 -1.68
CA SER A 239 0.96 6.54 -1.68
C SER A 239 1.77 5.82 -2.75
N THR A 240 2.70 6.53 -3.37
CA THR A 240 3.58 5.98 -4.40
C THR A 240 5.03 6.05 -3.95
N SER A 241 5.80 5.01 -4.27
CA SER A 241 7.24 4.96 -4.00
C SER A 241 7.99 4.38 -5.19
N VAL A 242 9.22 4.84 -5.42
CA VAL A 242 10.12 4.35 -6.46
C VAL A 242 11.42 3.90 -5.80
N VAL A 243 11.87 2.69 -6.08
CA VAL A 243 13.12 2.11 -5.58
C VAL A 243 13.83 1.38 -6.72
N ARG A 244 15.16 1.46 -6.77
CA ARG A 244 15.96 0.64 -7.68
C ARG A 244 15.97 -0.81 -7.20
N MET A 245 15.72 -1.75 -8.12
CA MET A 245 15.82 -3.18 -7.83
C MET A 245 17.20 -3.52 -7.25
N GLN A 246 17.22 -4.46 -6.29
CA GLN A 246 18.44 -5.02 -5.67
C GLN A 246 18.56 -6.53 -5.95
N SER A 247 17.57 -7.08 -6.64
CA SER A 247 17.46 -8.46 -7.07
C SER A 247 16.89 -8.47 -8.48
N PRO A 248 17.11 -9.51 -9.28
CA PRO A 248 16.51 -9.60 -10.60
C PRO A 248 14.98 -9.64 -10.49
N LEU A 249 14.27 -8.93 -11.36
CA LEU A 249 12.81 -8.97 -11.37
C LEU A 249 12.33 -10.28 -11.98
N ARG A 250 11.38 -10.96 -11.33
CA ARG A 250 10.80 -12.23 -11.80
C ARG A 250 9.28 -12.15 -11.91
N CYS A 251 8.75 -12.99 -12.78
CA CYS A 251 7.33 -13.24 -12.92
C CYS A 251 6.84 -14.07 -11.71
N GLU A 252 6.00 -13.50 -10.85
CA GLU A 252 5.39 -14.23 -9.73
C GLU A 252 4.46 -15.34 -10.27
N ASN A 253 4.47 -16.51 -9.62
CA ASN A 253 3.71 -17.72 -10.00
C ASN A 253 4.03 -18.38 -11.36
N ASN A 254 4.73 -17.71 -12.28
CA ASN A 254 5.20 -18.32 -13.53
C ASN A 254 6.62 -17.87 -13.95
N PRO A 255 7.65 -18.12 -13.13
CA PRO A 255 9.02 -17.67 -13.41
C PRO A 255 9.66 -18.35 -14.63
N ARG A 256 9.16 -19.52 -15.04
CA ARG A 256 9.67 -20.29 -16.19
C ARG A 256 9.00 -19.90 -17.51
N GLY A 257 7.70 -19.61 -17.49
CA GLY A 257 6.96 -19.17 -18.66
C GLY A 257 7.15 -17.67 -18.94
N GLY A 258 7.33 -16.86 -17.89
CA GLY A 258 7.53 -15.41 -18.02
C GLY A 258 6.31 -14.65 -18.54
N SER A 259 5.12 -15.24 -18.44
CA SER A 259 3.85 -14.69 -18.92
C SER A 259 2.77 -14.77 -17.85
N ASN A 260 1.78 -13.88 -17.90
CA ASN A 260 0.69 -13.75 -16.90
C ASN A 260 1.25 -13.59 -15.49
N CYS A 261 2.12 -12.60 -15.30
CA CYS A 261 2.78 -12.36 -14.02
C CYS A 261 1.84 -11.68 -13.05
N ASP A 262 1.51 -12.32 -11.93
CA ASP A 262 0.57 -11.77 -10.94
C ASP A 262 1.05 -10.45 -10.32
N ASN A 263 2.37 -10.23 -10.30
CA ASN A 263 2.99 -9.01 -9.79
C ASN A 263 3.02 -7.85 -10.79
N LEU A 264 2.75 -8.07 -12.07
CA LEU A 264 2.82 -7.06 -13.12
C LEU A 264 1.43 -6.80 -13.70
N GLN A 265 1.15 -5.53 -14.01
CA GLN A 265 -0.07 -5.09 -14.69
C GLN A 265 0.25 -4.68 -16.13
#